data_AF-A0A7L3QU36-F1
#
_entry.id   AF-A0A7L3QU36-F1
#
_cell.length_a   1.000
_cell.length_b   1.000
_cell.length_c   1.000
_cell.angle_alpha   90.00
_cell.angle_beta   90.00
_cell.angle_gamma   90.00
#
_symmetry.space_group_name_H-M   'P 1'
#
loop_
_entity.id
_entity.type
_entity.pdbx_description
1 polymer ?
#
loop_
_entity_poly.entity_id
_entity_poly.type
_entity_poly.pdbx_seq_one_letter_code
_entity_poly.pdbx_strand_id
1 'polypeptide(L)'
;MGAAVFFGCAAIAFGPAAALVLLTVAAEPLRVIVLVAGAFFWLLSLLAASLLWFVSVQLSGREDAALLLLGAAAAVLLQELCRFACFKILKKADEGLATLSEDGQSPISLRQMAYVSGLSFGIISGIFSIINILADSAGPGTVGIHGDSPYYFITSAFLTMALVLLHTFWGIIFFDACERRHAGGLGLVVGSHLLTSGLTFLNPWYEASLGPIFILTLCTGLWAFGTAGGSFHNVLKCLSCKQEPEGQVMLYSALQVPAEE
;
A
#
# COMPACT_ATOMS: atom_id res chain seq x y z
N MET A 1 -31.24 7.41 5.46
CA MET A 1 -30.46 6.15 5.65
C MET A 1 -29.29 6.06 4.68
N GLY A 2 -29.48 6.23 3.36
CA GLY A 2 -28.40 6.18 2.36
C GLY A 2 -27.18 7.06 2.67
N ALA A 3 -27.36 8.33 3.04
CA ALA A 3 -26.24 9.20 3.43
C ALA A 3 -25.39 8.63 4.60
N ALA A 4 -26.02 8.00 5.60
CA ALA A 4 -25.28 7.40 6.71
C ALA A 4 -24.48 6.16 6.26
N VAL A 5 -25.05 5.34 5.36
CA VAL A 5 -24.35 4.20 4.75
C VAL A 5 -23.17 4.69 3.91
N PHE A 6 -23.36 5.72 3.10
CA PHE A 6 -22.32 6.36 2.31
C PHE A 6 -21.15 6.82 3.20
N PHE A 7 -21.41 7.67 4.19
CA PHE A 7 -20.34 8.19 5.05
C PHE A 7 -19.68 7.10 5.89
N GLY A 8 -20.45 6.12 6.38
CA GLY A 8 -19.91 4.96 7.10
C GLY A 8 -18.97 4.13 6.23
N CYS A 9 -19.39 3.77 5.02
CA CYS A 9 -18.58 2.99 4.09
C CYS A 9 -17.35 3.78 3.61
N ALA A 10 -17.49 5.08 3.34
CA ALA A 10 -16.37 5.95 2.96
C ALA A 10 -15.32 6.03 4.09
N ALA A 11 -15.78 6.20 5.33
CA ALA A 11 -14.90 6.26 6.50
C ALA A 11 -14.22 4.93 6.79
N ILE A 12 -14.89 3.79 6.56
CA ILE A 12 -14.25 2.46 6.67
C ILE A 12 -13.19 2.31 5.57
N ALA A 13 -13.55 2.54 4.31
CA ALA A 13 -12.68 2.31 3.17
C ALA A 13 -11.42 3.20 3.17
N PHE A 14 -11.58 4.50 3.47
CA PHE A 14 -10.52 5.49 3.34
C PHE A 14 -10.12 6.17 4.64
N GLY A 15 -10.77 5.90 5.78
CA GLY A 15 -10.42 6.49 7.06
C GLY A 15 -8.95 6.27 7.45
N PRO A 16 -8.44 5.02 7.44
CA PRO A 16 -7.02 4.77 7.70
C PRO A 16 -6.12 5.48 6.69
N ALA A 17 -6.48 5.46 5.40
CA ALA A 17 -5.69 6.09 4.34
C ALA A 17 -5.60 7.61 4.52
N ALA A 18 -6.73 8.26 4.83
CA ALA A 18 -6.81 9.69 5.10
C ALA A 18 -5.99 10.06 6.34
N ALA A 19 -6.07 9.26 7.42
CA ALA A 19 -5.25 9.47 8.60
C ALA A 19 -3.75 9.39 8.27
N LEU A 20 -3.33 8.36 7.52
CA LEU A 20 -1.93 8.21 7.08
C LEU A 20 -1.49 9.41 6.21
N VAL A 21 -2.29 9.85 5.24
CA VAL A 21 -1.95 11.01 4.40
C VAL A 21 -1.83 12.28 5.24
N LEU A 22 -2.84 12.60 6.05
CA LEU A 22 -2.89 13.84 6.82
C LEU A 22 -1.76 13.91 7.87
N LEU A 23 -1.47 12.80 8.54
CA LEU A 23 -0.48 12.77 9.62
C LEU A 23 0.97 12.59 9.14
N THR A 24 1.18 11.96 7.98
CA THR A 24 2.54 11.55 7.57
C THR A 24 2.98 12.07 6.20
N VAL A 25 2.06 12.47 5.32
CA VAL A 25 2.39 12.85 3.93
C VAL A 25 2.18 14.34 3.69
N ALA A 26 1.04 14.89 4.14
CA ALA A 26 0.58 16.22 3.75
C ALA A 26 1.50 17.38 4.17
N ALA A 27 2.27 17.21 5.25
CA ALA A 27 3.18 18.24 5.76
C ALA A 27 4.45 18.41 4.89
N GLU A 28 4.86 17.38 4.15
CA GLU A 28 6.12 17.36 3.42
C GLU A 28 5.86 17.33 1.90
N PRO A 29 6.17 18.40 1.15
CA PRO A 29 5.81 18.50 -0.27
C PRO A 29 6.44 17.40 -1.12
N LEU A 30 7.66 16.95 -0.77
CA LEU A 30 8.32 15.86 -1.49
C LEU A 30 7.56 14.53 -1.34
N ARG A 31 6.96 14.27 -0.17
CA ARG A 31 6.12 13.08 0.04
C ARG A 31 4.84 13.15 -0.79
N VAL A 32 4.24 14.33 -0.92
CA VAL A 32 3.07 14.53 -1.79
C VAL A 32 3.43 14.24 -3.26
N ILE A 33 4.59 14.68 -3.75
CA ILE A 33 5.06 14.39 -5.11
C ILE A 33 5.23 12.88 -5.32
N VAL A 34 5.86 12.18 -4.37
CA VAL A 34 6.02 10.71 -4.43
C VAL A 34 4.65 10.01 -4.41
N LEU A 35 3.70 10.51 -3.62
CA LEU A 35 2.33 9.99 -3.57
C LEU A 35 1.62 10.12 -4.92
N VAL A 36 1.72 11.27 -5.58
CA VAL A 36 1.09 11.48 -6.90
C VAL A 36 1.78 10.63 -7.98
N ALA A 37 3.12 10.56 -7.96
CA ALA A 37 3.88 9.73 -8.88
C ALA A 37 3.53 8.23 -8.76
N GLY A 38 3.39 7.72 -7.52
CA GLY A 38 2.95 6.35 -7.29
C GLY A 38 1.58 6.06 -7.90
N ALA A 39 0.64 7.01 -7.80
CA ALA A 39 -0.73 6.82 -8.27
C ALA A 39 -0.73 6.78 -9.80
N PHE A 40 0.09 7.62 -10.42
CA PHE A 40 0.31 7.59 -11.86
C PHE A 40 0.88 6.24 -12.33
N PHE A 41 1.89 5.67 -11.66
CA PHE A 41 2.42 4.35 -12.02
C PHE A 41 1.39 3.23 -11.87
N TRP A 42 0.56 3.29 -10.84
CA TRP A 42 -0.53 2.33 -10.68
C TRP A 42 -1.56 2.47 -11.82
N LEU A 43 -1.96 3.70 -12.18
CA LEU A 43 -2.89 3.94 -13.30
C LEU A 43 -2.30 3.45 -14.63
N LEU A 44 -1.01 3.66 -14.86
CA LEU A 44 -0.32 3.15 -16.05
C LEU A 44 -0.36 1.61 -16.10
N SER A 45 -0.17 0.95 -14.95
CA SER A 45 -0.29 -0.51 -14.85
C SER A 45 -1.71 -0.99 -15.17
N LEU A 46 -2.73 -0.29 -14.67
CA LEU A 46 -4.12 -0.65 -14.93
C LEU A 46 -4.50 -0.40 -16.39
N LEU A 47 -4.01 0.68 -17.00
CA LEU A 47 -4.22 0.99 -18.42
C LEU A 47 -3.63 -0.10 -19.32
N ALA A 48 -2.39 -0.51 -19.07
CA ALA A 48 -1.80 -1.58 -19.85
C ALA A 48 -2.47 -2.94 -19.57
N ALA A 49 -2.94 -3.19 -18.34
CA ALA A 49 -3.72 -4.39 -18.02
C ALA A 49 -5.07 -4.42 -18.75
N SER A 50 -5.77 -3.28 -18.83
CA SER A 50 -7.07 -3.19 -19.51
C SER A 50 -6.93 -3.30 -21.03
N LEU A 51 -5.83 -2.81 -21.62
CA LEU A 51 -5.50 -3.05 -23.02
C LEU A 51 -5.21 -4.53 -23.30
N LEU A 52 -4.44 -5.19 -22.44
CA LEU A 52 -4.19 -6.63 -22.55
C LEU A 52 -5.50 -7.41 -22.47
N TRP A 53 -6.34 -7.08 -21.49
CA TRP A 53 -7.69 -7.65 -21.33
C TRP A 53 -8.52 -7.49 -22.60
N PHE A 54 -8.63 -6.25 -23.11
CA PHE A 54 -9.42 -5.94 -24.29
C PHE A 54 -8.96 -6.74 -25.51
N VAL A 55 -7.66 -6.79 -25.79
CA VAL A 55 -7.10 -7.57 -26.90
C VAL A 55 -7.39 -9.07 -26.70
N SER A 56 -7.24 -9.59 -25.49
CA SER A 56 -7.52 -11.00 -25.19
C SER A 56 -8.98 -11.38 -25.43
N VAL A 57 -9.94 -10.52 -25.05
CA VAL A 57 -11.37 -10.73 -25.31
C VAL A 57 -11.65 -10.76 -26.83
N GLN A 58 -11.12 -9.79 -27.57
CA GLN A 58 -11.34 -9.69 -29.01
C GLN A 58 -10.76 -10.87 -29.79
N LEU A 59 -9.59 -11.37 -29.38
CA LEU A 59 -8.96 -12.52 -30.02
C LEU A 59 -9.63 -13.86 -29.65
N SER A 60 -10.12 -13.99 -28.42
CA SER A 60 -10.74 -15.23 -27.95
C SER A 60 -12.17 -15.41 -28.47
N GLY A 61 -12.86 -14.31 -28.82
CA GLY A 61 -14.26 -14.33 -29.27
C GLY A 61 -15.25 -14.86 -28.22
N ARG A 62 -14.84 -14.95 -26.96
CA ARG A 62 -15.62 -15.45 -25.81
C ARG A 62 -15.26 -14.66 -24.55
N GLU A 63 -16.27 -14.37 -23.73
CA GLU A 63 -16.13 -13.77 -22.40
C GLU A 63 -16.40 -14.84 -21.33
N ASP A 64 -15.39 -15.69 -21.07
CA ASP A 64 -15.51 -16.77 -20.09
C ASP A 64 -14.78 -16.42 -18.77
N ALA A 65 -15.23 -16.99 -17.65
CA ALA A 65 -14.69 -16.73 -16.31
C ALA A 65 -13.18 -16.99 -16.18
N ALA A 66 -12.65 -17.97 -16.93
CA ALA A 66 -11.22 -18.27 -16.95
C ALA A 66 -10.38 -17.12 -17.53
N LEU A 67 -10.94 -16.38 -18.51
CA LEU A 67 -10.29 -15.21 -19.06
C LEU A 67 -10.19 -14.16 -17.95
N LEU A 68 -11.29 -13.86 -17.25
CA LEU A 68 -11.32 -12.85 -16.17
C LEU A 68 -10.26 -13.13 -15.08
N LEU A 69 -10.11 -14.39 -14.67
CA LEU A 69 -9.07 -14.80 -13.73
C LEU A 69 -7.66 -14.50 -14.27
N LEU A 70 -7.41 -14.84 -15.53
CA LEU A 70 -6.12 -14.56 -16.19
C LEU A 70 -5.88 -13.06 -16.32
N GLY A 71 -6.90 -12.28 -16.66
CA GLY A 71 -6.85 -10.83 -16.76
C GLY A 71 -6.52 -10.16 -15.43
N ALA A 72 -7.18 -10.59 -14.35
CA ALA A 72 -6.90 -10.10 -13.00
C ALA A 72 -5.47 -10.48 -12.55
N ALA A 73 -5.03 -11.72 -12.82
CA ALA A 73 -3.65 -12.14 -12.53
C ALA A 73 -2.63 -11.30 -13.32
N ALA A 74 -2.88 -11.04 -14.60
CA ALA A 74 -2.04 -10.18 -15.42
C ALA A 74 -1.99 -8.73 -14.90
N ALA A 75 -3.14 -8.20 -14.46
CA ALA A 75 -3.21 -6.88 -13.84
C ALA A 75 -2.36 -6.80 -12.56
N VAL A 76 -2.44 -7.81 -11.69
CA VAL A 76 -1.62 -7.90 -10.47
C VAL A 76 -0.13 -7.92 -10.83
N LEU A 77 0.30 -8.77 -11.76
CA LEU A 77 1.71 -8.85 -12.16
C LEU A 77 2.21 -7.53 -12.75
N LEU A 78 1.39 -6.84 -13.53
CA LEU A 78 1.73 -5.56 -14.11
C LEU A 78 1.79 -4.43 -13.06
N GLN A 79 0.94 -4.47 -12.03
CA GLN A 79 1.04 -3.58 -10.87
C GLN A 79 2.37 -3.78 -10.14
N GLU A 80 2.81 -5.02 -9.92
CA GLU A 80 4.10 -5.32 -9.29
C GLU A 80 5.30 -4.89 -10.16
N LEU A 81 5.19 -5.04 -11.49
CA LEU A 81 6.20 -4.54 -12.42
C LEU A 81 6.30 -3.02 -12.38
N CYS A 82 5.17 -2.30 -12.36
CA CYS A 82 5.16 -0.85 -12.22
C CYS A 82 5.66 -0.40 -10.84
N ARG A 83 5.44 -1.17 -9.77
CA ARG A 83 6.04 -0.90 -8.46
C ARG A 83 7.56 -1.02 -8.50
N PHE A 84 8.09 -2.04 -9.19
CA PHE A 84 9.53 -2.16 -9.42
C PHE A 84 10.10 -0.98 -10.22
N ALA A 85 9.42 -0.56 -11.28
CA ALA A 85 9.81 0.62 -12.05
C ALA A 85 9.81 1.89 -11.19
N CYS A 86 8.77 2.06 -10.35
CA CYS A 86 8.68 3.16 -9.39
C CYS A 86 9.85 3.16 -8.40
N PHE A 87 10.18 2.00 -7.80
CA PHE A 87 11.37 1.84 -6.94
C PHE A 87 12.66 2.29 -7.65
N LYS A 88 12.89 1.83 -8.89
CA LYS A 88 14.10 2.20 -9.66
C LYS A 88 14.19 3.69 -9.92
N ILE A 89 13.08 4.31 -10.28
CA ILE A 89 13.03 5.75 -10.57
C ILE A 89 13.22 6.57 -9.29
N LEU A 90 12.54 6.20 -8.20
CA LEU A 90 12.67 6.87 -6.91
C LEU A 90 14.09 6.75 -6.36
N LYS A 91 14.71 5.57 -6.46
CA LYS A 91 16.11 5.39 -6.07
C LYS A 91 17.07 6.25 -6.90
N LYS A 92 16.85 6.33 -8.21
CA LYS A 92 17.67 7.20 -9.08
C LYS A 92 17.45 8.69 -8.78
N ALA A 93 16.23 9.08 -8.45
CA ALA A 93 15.91 10.44 -8.03
C ALA A 93 16.58 10.79 -6.70
N ASP A 94 16.58 9.86 -5.75
CA ASP A 94 17.25 9.98 -4.44
C ASP A 94 18.75 10.24 -4.59
N GLU A 95 19.44 9.40 -5.38
CA GLU A 95 20.85 9.57 -5.71
C GLU A 95 21.12 10.93 -6.37
N GLY A 96 20.26 11.34 -7.32
CA GLY A 96 20.37 12.64 -7.98
C GLY A 96 20.16 13.83 -7.03
N LEU A 97 19.16 13.77 -6.16
CA LEU A 97 18.87 14.81 -5.18
C LEU A 97 19.98 14.92 -4.13
N ALA A 98 20.52 13.80 -3.67
CA ALA A 98 21.64 13.80 -2.72
C ALA A 98 22.88 14.48 -3.31
N THR A 99 23.18 14.28 -4.60
CA THR A 99 24.33 14.96 -5.25
C THR A 99 24.16 16.46 -5.43
N LEU A 100 22.92 16.96 -5.42
CA LEU A 100 22.60 18.38 -5.57
C LEU A 100 22.39 19.09 -4.22
N SER A 101 22.29 18.32 -3.13
CA SER A 101 22.12 18.82 -1.78
C SER A 101 23.43 19.37 -1.23
N GLU A 102 23.40 20.56 -0.60
CA GLU A 102 24.60 21.19 -0.03
C GLU A 102 25.27 20.33 1.04
N ASP A 103 24.49 19.54 1.78
CA ASP A 103 24.97 18.64 2.83
C ASP A 103 25.28 17.22 2.31
N GLY A 104 25.08 16.96 1.01
CA GLY A 104 25.23 15.62 0.41
C GLY A 104 24.23 14.57 0.93
N GLN A 105 23.28 14.96 1.78
CA GLN A 105 22.23 14.10 2.32
C GLN A 105 20.97 14.19 1.47
N SER A 106 20.32 13.03 1.29
CA SER A 106 19.02 12.98 0.62
C SER A 106 17.94 13.64 1.51
N PRO A 107 17.04 14.45 0.93
CA PRO A 107 15.91 15.04 1.64
C PRO A 107 14.85 14.01 2.08
N ILE A 108 14.86 12.79 1.56
CA ILE A 108 13.88 11.75 1.91
C ILE A 108 14.54 10.37 1.97
N SER A 109 14.29 9.62 3.04
CA SER A 109 14.81 8.25 3.13
C SER A 109 14.09 7.28 2.20
N LEU A 110 14.79 6.25 1.71
CA LEU A 110 14.18 5.20 0.89
C LEU A 110 13.03 4.46 1.57
N ARG A 111 13.06 4.33 2.91
CA ARG A 111 11.96 3.77 3.70
C ARG A 111 10.71 4.64 3.65
N GLN A 112 10.86 5.96 3.75
CA GLN A 112 9.74 6.90 3.61
C GLN A 112 9.18 6.86 2.19
N MET A 113 10.03 6.83 1.17
CA MET A 113 9.59 6.68 -0.23
C MET A 113 8.81 5.37 -0.44
N ALA A 114 9.29 4.25 0.13
CA ALA A 114 8.61 2.96 0.06
C ALA A 114 7.20 3.00 0.67
N TYR A 115 7.10 3.57 1.88
CA TYR A 115 5.84 3.74 2.58
C TYR A 115 4.86 4.61 1.79
N VAL A 116 5.29 5.78 1.33
CA VAL A 116 4.45 6.72 0.58
C VAL A 116 4.03 6.15 -0.78
N SER A 117 4.95 5.48 -1.48
CA SER A 117 4.66 4.80 -2.75
C SER A 117 3.64 3.68 -2.57
N GLY A 118 3.80 2.85 -1.52
CA GLY A 118 2.83 1.81 -1.18
C GLY A 118 1.45 2.38 -0.83
N LEU A 119 1.40 3.41 0.01
CA LEU A 119 0.16 4.11 0.38
C LEU A 119 -0.55 4.68 -0.84
N SER A 120 0.21 5.26 -1.77
CA SER A 120 -0.32 5.77 -3.03
C SER A 120 -0.99 4.68 -3.87
N PHE A 121 -0.31 3.56 -4.10
CA PHE A 121 -0.88 2.41 -4.80
C PHE A 121 -2.16 1.93 -4.12
N GLY A 122 -2.16 1.90 -2.79
CA GLY A 122 -3.33 1.54 -2.00
C GLY A 122 -4.52 2.48 -2.22
N ILE A 123 -4.31 3.79 -2.10
CA ILE A 123 -5.37 4.79 -2.24
C ILE A 123 -6.01 4.73 -3.62
N ILE A 124 -5.20 4.76 -4.69
CA ILE A 124 -5.75 4.79 -6.05
C ILE A 124 -6.43 3.47 -6.43
N SER A 125 -5.87 2.33 -5.98
CA SER A 125 -6.52 1.02 -6.12
C SER A 125 -7.86 0.98 -5.38
N GLY A 126 -7.90 1.50 -4.16
CA GLY A 126 -9.13 1.58 -3.38
C GLY A 126 -10.19 2.48 -4.01
N ILE A 127 -9.79 3.64 -4.56
CA ILE A 127 -10.71 4.54 -5.30
C ILE A 127 -11.34 3.79 -6.47
N PHE A 128 -10.53 3.12 -7.29
CA PHE A 128 -11.04 2.33 -8.42
C PHE A 128 -11.92 1.15 -7.99
N SER A 129 -11.65 0.57 -6.82
CA SER A 129 -12.42 -0.55 -6.29
C SER A 129 -13.82 -0.17 -5.81
N ILE A 130 -14.02 1.03 -5.26
CA ILE A 130 -15.26 1.34 -4.52
C ILE A 130 -15.98 2.61 -4.94
N ILE A 131 -15.37 3.56 -5.67
CA ILE A 131 -15.98 4.90 -5.83
C ILE A 131 -17.39 4.87 -6.44
N ASN A 132 -17.61 4.00 -7.44
CA ASN A 132 -18.91 3.82 -8.09
C ASN A 132 -19.92 3.15 -7.13
N ILE A 133 -19.49 2.07 -6.48
CA ILE A 133 -20.30 1.35 -5.48
C ILE A 133 -20.70 2.28 -4.33
N LEU A 134 -19.78 3.14 -3.90
CA LEU A 134 -20.00 4.10 -2.83
C LEU A 134 -21.03 5.15 -3.26
N ALA A 135 -20.95 5.65 -4.49
CA ALA A 135 -21.96 6.56 -5.03
C ALA A 135 -23.37 5.93 -5.01
N ASP A 136 -23.49 4.66 -5.39
CA ASP A 136 -24.76 3.92 -5.36
C ASP A 136 -25.33 3.77 -3.93
N SER A 137 -24.47 3.64 -2.93
CA SER A 137 -24.87 3.51 -1.52
C SER A 137 -25.55 4.75 -0.93
N ALA A 138 -25.44 5.91 -1.59
CA ALA A 138 -26.10 7.14 -1.16
C ALA A 138 -27.63 7.10 -1.41
N GLY A 139 -28.09 6.19 -2.28
CA GLY A 139 -29.51 5.99 -2.57
C GLY A 139 -30.33 5.45 -1.39
N PRO A 140 -31.67 5.45 -1.49
CA PRO A 140 -32.53 4.94 -0.42
C PRO A 140 -32.57 3.40 -0.34
N GLY A 141 -32.10 2.69 -1.37
CA GLY A 141 -32.11 1.23 -1.45
C GLY A 141 -30.80 0.58 -0.97
N THR A 142 -30.88 -0.70 -0.62
CA THR A 142 -29.71 -1.57 -0.41
C THR A 142 -29.69 -2.70 -1.43
N VAL A 143 -28.54 -3.34 -1.60
CA VAL A 143 -28.37 -4.52 -2.47
C VAL A 143 -29.19 -5.69 -1.91
N GLY A 144 -29.75 -6.53 -2.79
CA GLY A 144 -30.39 -7.79 -2.38
C GLY A 144 -31.77 -8.08 -3.00
N ILE A 145 -32.30 -7.21 -3.86
CA ILE A 145 -33.60 -7.48 -4.52
C ILE A 145 -33.58 -8.77 -5.38
N HIS A 146 -32.41 -9.18 -5.87
CA HIS A 146 -32.20 -10.41 -6.64
C HIS A 146 -31.54 -11.54 -5.81
N GLY A 147 -31.59 -11.47 -4.47
CA GLY A 147 -31.02 -12.49 -3.58
C GLY A 147 -29.55 -12.29 -3.20
N ASP A 148 -28.93 -11.18 -3.62
CA ASP A 148 -27.60 -10.76 -3.17
C ASP A 148 -27.58 -10.36 -1.69
N SER A 149 -26.39 -10.30 -1.10
CA SER A 149 -26.25 -9.95 0.31
C SER A 149 -26.54 -8.45 0.57
N PRO A 150 -27.35 -8.12 1.60
CA PRO A 150 -27.56 -6.73 2.00
C PRO A 150 -26.30 -6.08 2.62
N TYR A 151 -25.27 -6.88 2.94
CA TYR A 151 -23.99 -6.42 3.47
C TYR A 151 -22.99 -6.01 2.38
N TYR A 152 -23.39 -6.01 1.10
CA TYR A 152 -22.49 -5.72 -0.02
C TYR A 152 -21.66 -4.44 0.16
N PHE A 153 -22.30 -3.32 0.51
CA PHE A 153 -21.59 -2.04 0.66
C PHE A 153 -20.55 -2.06 1.78
N ILE A 154 -20.90 -2.61 2.95
CA ILE A 154 -19.99 -2.66 4.10
C ILE A 154 -18.85 -3.65 3.87
N THR A 155 -19.11 -4.81 3.24
CA THR A 155 -18.07 -5.77 2.87
C THR A 155 -17.10 -5.16 1.86
N SER A 156 -17.61 -4.47 0.83
CA SER A 156 -16.78 -3.75 -0.14
C SER A 156 -15.90 -2.69 0.55
N ALA A 157 -16.45 -1.94 1.51
CA ALA A 157 -15.68 -0.95 2.27
C ALA A 157 -14.53 -1.56 3.08
N PHE A 158 -14.79 -2.65 3.80
CA PHE A 158 -13.75 -3.36 4.55
C PHE A 158 -12.70 -4.01 3.64
N LEU A 159 -13.12 -4.57 2.51
CA LEU A 159 -12.21 -5.12 1.52
C LEU A 159 -11.30 -4.01 0.94
N THR A 160 -11.87 -2.85 0.59
CA THR A 160 -11.09 -1.71 0.11
C THR A 160 -10.08 -1.22 1.15
N MET A 161 -10.49 -1.11 2.41
CA MET A 161 -9.59 -0.76 3.52
C MET A 161 -8.42 -1.74 3.62
N ALA A 162 -8.70 -3.05 3.57
CA ALA A 162 -7.68 -4.08 3.61
C ALA A 162 -6.71 -3.99 2.43
N LEU A 163 -7.20 -3.75 1.20
CA LEU A 163 -6.37 -3.57 0.01
C LEU A 163 -5.48 -2.32 0.11
N VAL A 164 -6.00 -1.20 0.62
CA VAL A 164 -5.21 0.03 0.82
C VAL A 164 -4.05 -0.24 1.79
N LEU A 165 -4.33 -0.89 2.92
CA LEU A 165 -3.32 -1.24 3.92
C LEU A 165 -2.31 -2.25 3.37
N LEU A 166 -2.78 -3.29 2.68
CA LEU A 166 -1.91 -4.29 2.05
C LEU A 166 -0.96 -3.66 1.04
N HIS A 167 -1.42 -2.78 0.15
CA HIS A 167 -0.53 -2.05 -0.77
C HIS A 167 0.50 -1.20 -0.04
N THR A 168 0.13 -0.57 1.08
CA THR A 168 1.05 0.18 1.93
C THR A 168 2.15 -0.74 2.48
N PHE A 169 1.77 -1.88 3.04
CA PHE A 169 2.71 -2.85 3.62
C PHE A 169 3.57 -3.54 2.56
N TRP A 170 2.98 -3.92 1.43
CA TRP A 170 3.70 -4.46 0.27
C TRP A 170 4.72 -3.46 -0.24
N GLY A 171 4.41 -2.15 -0.32
CA GLY A 171 5.38 -1.13 -0.71
C GLY A 171 6.63 -1.14 0.17
N ILE A 172 6.45 -1.14 1.49
CA ILE A 172 7.54 -1.19 2.47
C ILE A 172 8.42 -2.44 2.28
N ILE A 173 7.78 -3.62 2.25
CA ILE A 173 8.49 -4.91 2.14
C ILE A 173 9.17 -5.05 0.77
N PHE A 174 8.51 -4.62 -0.30
CA PHE A 174 8.99 -4.71 -1.67
C PHE A 174 10.26 -3.88 -1.88
N PHE A 175 10.27 -2.63 -1.39
CA PHE A 175 11.44 -1.76 -1.52
C PHE A 175 12.62 -2.29 -0.70
N ASP A 176 12.39 -2.74 0.54
CA ASP A 176 13.44 -3.35 1.37
C ASP A 176 14.00 -4.64 0.72
N ALA A 177 13.13 -5.50 0.17
CA ALA A 177 13.53 -6.69 -0.55
C ALA A 177 14.36 -6.36 -1.81
N CYS A 178 13.98 -5.32 -2.56
CA CYS A 178 14.75 -4.85 -3.72
C CYS A 178 16.13 -4.31 -3.30
N GLU A 179 16.19 -3.57 -2.20
CA GLU A 179 17.43 -2.99 -1.70
C GLU A 179 18.40 -4.06 -1.20
N ARG A 180 17.89 -5.05 -0.45
CA ARG A 180 18.69 -6.17 0.07
C ARG A 180 18.90 -7.31 -0.94
N ARG A 181 18.39 -7.16 -2.17
CA ARG A 181 18.38 -8.20 -3.21
C ARG A 181 17.80 -9.54 -2.73
N HIS A 182 16.81 -9.48 -1.84
CA HIS A 182 16.20 -10.65 -1.22
C HIS A 182 15.01 -11.16 -2.05
N ALA A 183 15.28 -12.06 -3.00
CA ALA A 183 14.28 -12.58 -3.94
C ALA A 183 13.08 -13.27 -3.28
N GLY A 184 13.29 -13.92 -2.12
CA GLY A 184 12.20 -14.56 -1.38
C GLY A 184 11.16 -13.56 -0.88
N GLY A 185 11.60 -12.38 -0.42
CA GLY A 185 10.70 -11.32 0.05
C GLY A 185 9.86 -10.75 -1.10
N LEU A 186 10.49 -10.58 -2.27
CA LEU A 186 9.82 -10.13 -3.48
C LEU A 186 8.76 -11.14 -3.95
N GLY A 187 9.13 -12.42 -4.03
CA GLY A 187 8.21 -13.49 -4.42
C GLY A 187 7.01 -13.62 -3.48
N LEU A 188 7.22 -13.44 -2.17
CA LEU A 188 6.15 -13.46 -1.18
C LEU A 188 5.19 -12.26 -1.32
N VAL A 189 5.69 -11.06 -1.62
CA VAL A 189 4.82 -9.90 -1.89
C VAL A 189 3.93 -10.17 -3.10
N VAL A 190 4.52 -10.56 -4.23
CA VAL A 190 3.77 -10.87 -5.47
C VAL A 190 2.78 -12.02 -5.23
N GLY A 191 3.22 -13.08 -4.56
CA GLY A 191 2.37 -14.23 -4.23
C GLY A 191 1.21 -13.88 -3.31
N SER A 192 1.44 -13.04 -2.29
CA SER A 192 0.38 -12.59 -1.38
C SER A 192 -0.61 -11.63 -2.06
N HIS A 193 -0.17 -10.83 -3.04
CA HIS A 193 -1.05 -9.99 -3.84
C HIS A 193 -1.93 -10.82 -4.79
N LEU A 194 -1.35 -11.83 -5.45
CA LEU A 194 -2.10 -12.80 -6.24
C LEU A 194 -3.09 -13.59 -5.38
N LEU A 195 -2.67 -14.03 -4.19
CA LEU A 195 -3.54 -14.72 -3.24
C LEU A 195 -4.71 -13.85 -2.79
N THR A 196 -4.45 -12.60 -2.42
CA THR A 196 -5.50 -11.63 -2.03
C THR A 196 -6.50 -11.44 -3.15
N SER A 197 -6.02 -11.29 -4.39
CA SER A 197 -6.88 -11.19 -5.58
C SER A 197 -7.63 -12.48 -5.88
N GLY A 198 -7.02 -13.64 -5.64
CA GLY A 198 -7.66 -14.95 -5.74
C GLY A 198 -8.80 -15.12 -4.73
N LEU A 199 -8.58 -14.69 -3.49
CA LEU A 199 -9.57 -14.74 -2.42
C LEU A 199 -10.80 -13.87 -2.73
N THR A 200 -10.67 -12.75 -3.46
CA THR A 200 -11.84 -11.93 -3.84
C THR A 200 -12.75 -12.61 -4.86
N PHE A 201 -12.26 -13.58 -5.64
CA PHE A 201 -13.10 -14.41 -6.52
C PHE A 201 -14.00 -15.40 -5.76
N LEU A 202 -13.76 -15.62 -4.46
CA LEU A 202 -14.66 -16.42 -3.62
C LEU A 202 -15.90 -15.64 -3.19
N ASN A 203 -15.97 -14.33 -3.45
CA ASN A 203 -17.21 -13.58 -3.24
C ASN A 203 -18.32 -14.15 -4.13
N PRO A 204 -19.51 -14.46 -3.57
CA PRO A 204 -20.11 -13.86 -2.37
C PRO A 204 -19.86 -14.58 -1.02
N TRP A 205 -19.03 -15.62 -0.96
CA TRP A 205 -18.70 -16.32 0.29
C TRP A 205 -17.72 -15.50 1.15
N TYR A 206 -18.25 -14.47 1.82
CA TYR A 206 -17.46 -13.49 2.56
C TYR A 206 -16.60 -14.09 3.68
N GLU A 207 -17.03 -15.17 4.32
CA GLU A 207 -16.23 -15.84 5.36
C GLU A 207 -14.93 -16.44 4.79
N ALA A 208 -15.00 -17.02 3.58
CA ALA A 208 -13.86 -17.61 2.89
C ALA A 208 -13.00 -16.57 2.15
N SER A 209 -13.53 -15.36 1.94
CA SER A 209 -12.82 -14.26 1.26
C SER A 209 -12.26 -13.24 2.27
N LEU A 210 -13.15 -12.51 2.94
CA LEU A 210 -12.82 -11.36 3.77
C LEU A 210 -12.00 -11.76 5.02
N GLY A 211 -12.39 -12.84 5.69
CA GLY A 211 -11.69 -13.35 6.88
C GLY A 211 -10.21 -13.62 6.61
N PRO A 212 -9.86 -14.47 5.63
CA PRO A 212 -8.48 -14.71 5.22
C PRO A 212 -7.74 -13.46 4.76
N ILE A 213 -8.40 -12.54 4.04
CA ILE A 213 -7.78 -11.27 3.61
C ILE A 213 -7.35 -10.43 4.82
N PHE A 214 -8.17 -10.29 5.86
CA PHE A 214 -7.79 -9.56 7.07
C PHE A 214 -6.65 -10.23 7.84
N ILE A 215 -6.63 -11.56 7.89
CA ILE A 215 -5.50 -12.30 8.49
C ILE A 215 -4.22 -11.99 7.72
N LEU A 216 -4.27 -12.03 6.37
CA LEU A 216 -3.15 -11.63 5.52
C LEU A 216 -2.73 -10.18 5.79
N THR A 217 -3.67 -9.23 5.85
CA THR A 217 -3.38 -7.82 6.15
C THR A 217 -2.64 -7.67 7.47
N LEU A 218 -3.07 -8.36 8.54
CA LEU A 218 -2.41 -8.32 9.84
C LEU A 218 -1.00 -8.93 9.78
N CYS A 219 -0.85 -10.11 9.18
CA CYS A 219 0.44 -10.77 9.03
C CYS A 219 1.43 -9.92 8.21
N THR A 220 0.99 -9.36 7.09
CA THR A 220 1.82 -8.49 6.24
C THR A 220 2.14 -7.17 6.96
N GLY A 221 1.21 -6.62 7.76
CA GLY A 221 1.46 -5.44 8.58
C GLY A 221 2.52 -5.67 9.66
N LEU A 222 2.46 -6.81 10.36
CA LEU A 222 3.49 -7.21 11.33
C LEU A 222 4.85 -7.40 10.66
N TRP A 223 4.87 -8.00 9.46
CA TRP A 223 6.10 -8.14 8.69
C TRP A 223 6.66 -6.78 8.26
N ALA A 224 5.83 -5.87 7.75
CA ALA A 224 6.23 -4.53 7.37
C ALA A 224 6.75 -3.71 8.56
N PHE A 225 6.18 -3.88 9.75
CA PHE A 225 6.70 -3.28 10.97
C PHE A 225 8.11 -3.77 11.30
N GLY A 226 8.34 -5.09 11.19
CA GLY A 226 9.66 -5.69 11.37
C GLY A 226 10.69 -5.22 10.33
N THR A 227 10.31 -5.16 9.04
CA THR A 227 11.22 -4.68 7.97
C THR A 227 11.59 -3.20 8.13
N ALA A 228 10.66 -2.38 8.65
CA ALA A 228 10.92 -0.98 8.97
C ALA A 228 11.82 -0.78 10.22
N GLY A 229 12.18 -1.85 10.93
CA GLY A 229 13.06 -1.81 12.12
C GLY A 229 12.32 -1.83 13.46
N GLY A 230 11.01 -2.10 13.45
CA GLY A 230 10.22 -2.25 14.66
C GLY A 230 10.48 -3.58 15.38
N SER A 231 10.38 -3.56 16.71
CA SER A 231 10.41 -4.76 17.55
C SER A 231 9.51 -4.59 18.78
N PHE A 232 9.25 -5.69 19.50
CA PHE A 232 8.50 -5.63 20.76
C PHE A 232 9.17 -4.72 21.80
N HIS A 233 10.50 -4.65 21.79
CA HIS A 233 11.26 -3.72 22.64
C HIS A 233 10.96 -2.26 22.29
N ASN A 234 10.87 -1.91 21.00
CA ASN A 234 10.50 -0.56 20.57
C ASN A 234 9.09 -0.18 21.03
N VAL A 235 8.14 -1.12 20.97
CA VAL A 235 6.77 -0.91 21.47
C VAL A 235 6.77 -0.67 22.97
N LEU A 236 7.47 -1.52 23.73
CA LEU A 236 7.59 -1.37 25.18
C LEU A 236 8.26 -0.04 25.58
N LYS A 237 9.30 0.38 24.84
CA LYS A 237 9.99 1.66 25.03
C LYS A 237 9.06 2.85 24.76
N CYS A 238 8.26 2.78 23.69
CA CYS A 238 7.25 3.79 23.35
C CYS A 238 6.19 3.93 24.46
N LEU A 239 5.66 2.80 24.95
CA LEU A 239 4.68 2.76 26.04
C LEU A 239 5.26 3.23 27.39
N SER A 240 6.56 3.05 27.60
CA SER A 240 7.22 3.45 28.84
C SER A 240 7.52 4.95 28.92
N CYS A 241 7.35 5.72 27.84
CA CYS A 241 7.67 7.16 27.72
C CYS A 241 9.04 7.56 28.31
N LYS A 242 9.99 6.62 28.43
CA LYS A 242 11.35 6.92 28.90
C LYS A 242 12.14 7.46 27.71
N GLN A 243 12.19 8.78 27.59
CA GLN A 243 13.21 9.45 26.78
C GLN A 243 14.58 9.13 27.40
N GLU A 244 15.51 8.63 26.59
CA GLU A 244 16.92 8.70 26.97
C GLU A 244 17.32 10.17 27.03
N PRO A 245 18.10 10.62 28.02
CA PRO A 245 18.67 11.95 28.00
C PRO A 245 19.65 12.03 26.82
N GLU A 246 19.23 12.71 25.74
CA GLU A 246 20.12 13.22 24.69
C GLU A 246 21.17 14.11 25.34
N GLY A 247 22.35 13.57 25.66
CA GLY A 247 23.43 14.39 26.21
C GLY A 247 24.68 13.68 26.66
N GLN A 248 24.65 12.38 26.99
CA GLN A 248 25.82 11.73 27.58
C GLN A 248 26.83 11.15 26.59
N VAL A 249 26.45 10.88 25.32
CA VAL A 249 27.36 10.26 24.35
C VAL A 249 28.22 11.29 23.61
N MET A 250 27.75 12.54 23.46
CA MET A 250 28.50 13.59 22.75
C MET A 250 29.59 14.27 23.60
N LEU A 251 29.51 14.18 24.94
CA LEU A 251 30.47 14.86 25.82
C LEU A 251 31.82 14.13 25.93
N TYR A 252 31.85 12.80 25.77
CA TYR A 252 33.09 12.03 25.91
C TYR A 252 34.00 12.12 24.69
N SER A 253 33.48 12.42 23.50
CA SER A 253 34.30 12.53 22.28
C SER A 253 34.96 13.91 22.10
N ALA A 254 34.50 14.93 22.83
CA ALA A 254 35.02 16.30 22.72
C ALA A 254 36.11 16.64 23.76
N LEU A 255 36.40 15.74 24.71
CA LEU A 255 37.38 15.95 25.79
C LEU A 255 38.72 15.24 25.60
N GLN A 256 38.95 14.55 24.49
CA GLN A 256 40.28 14.07 24.13
C GLN A 256 41.06 15.18 23.42
N VAL A 257 41.58 16.10 24.23
CA VAL A 257 42.70 16.98 23.84
C VAL A 257 43.91 16.08 23.54
N PRO A 258 44.64 16.27 22.43
CA PRO A 258 45.87 15.52 22.20
C PRO A 258 46.89 15.94 23.26
N ALA A 259 47.47 14.96 23.97
CA ALA A 259 48.65 15.21 24.78
C ALA A 259 49.80 15.59 23.83
N GLU A 260 50.33 16.80 24.00
CA GLU A 260 51.65 17.15 23.49
C GLU A 260 52.70 16.33 24.26
N GLU A 261 53.47 15.52 23.52
CA GLU A 261 54.92 15.31 23.63
C GLU A 261 55.41 14.40 22.49
#